data_AF-A0A7C7QZP8-F1
#
_entry.id   AF-A0A7C7QZP8-F1
#
_cell.length_a   1.000
_cell.length_b   1.000
_cell.length_c   1.000
_cell.angle_alpha   90.00
_cell.angle_beta   90.00
_cell.angle_gamma   90.00
#
_symmetry.space_group_name_H-M   'P 1'
#
loop_
_entity.id
_entity.type
_entity.pdbx_description
1 polymer ?
#
loop_
_entity_poly.entity_id
_entity_poly.type
_entity_poly.pdbx_seq_one_letter_code
_entity_poly.pdbx_strand_id
1 'polypeptide(L)'
;MNAYPGIFRVRQRFAATRLVDVTGEVVRQLGRLSLQQRVRPGQTVAITAGSRGIANIQIILRAAVAFLKRLGAEPFIVPAMGSHGGATAEGQRHVLESYGITESTVGCPIRSSMETVLVCRTREGFPVHFDRLAYHADHVL
;
A
#
# COMPACT_ATOMS: atom_id res chain seq x y z
N MET A 1 12.97 -0.75 47.84
CA MET A 1 11.94 0.15 47.25
C MET A 1 12.42 0.54 45.87
N ASN A 2 11.79 0.04 44.80
CA ASN A 2 12.14 0.50 43.45
C ASN A 2 11.50 1.87 43.23
N ALA A 3 12.30 2.93 43.39
CA ALA A 3 11.89 4.27 43.02
C ALA A 3 11.87 4.36 41.48
N TYR A 4 10.69 4.61 40.91
CA TYR A 4 10.57 4.92 39.49
C TYR A 4 11.34 6.22 39.17
N PRO A 5 11.84 6.39 37.93
CA PRO A 5 12.44 7.65 37.51
C PRO A 5 11.43 8.79 37.63
N GLY A 6 11.91 10.04 37.75
CA GLY A 6 11.03 11.20 37.75
C GLY A 6 10.19 11.27 36.46
N ILE A 7 8.86 11.29 36.61
CA ILE A 7 7.92 11.39 35.49
C ILE A 7 7.31 12.80 35.50
N PHE A 8 7.16 13.40 34.33
CA PHE A 8 6.42 14.66 34.15
C PHE A 8 5.46 14.56 32.96
N ARG A 9 4.43 15.42 32.95
CA ARG A 9 3.43 15.42 31.87
C ARG A 9 3.88 16.35 30.75
N VAL A 10 3.86 15.83 29.53
CA VAL A 10 4.00 16.62 28.30
C VAL A 10 2.65 16.65 27.59
N ARG A 11 2.25 17.83 27.11
CA ARG A 11 1.12 17.98 26.17
C ARG A 11 1.67 18.49 24.85
N GLN A 12 1.64 17.64 23.84
CA GLN A 12 2.03 17.99 22.48
C GLN A 12 0.78 18.36 21.67
N ARG A 13 0.85 19.46 20.93
CA ARG A 13 -0.16 19.85 19.95
C ARG A 13 0.46 19.74 18.57
N PHE A 14 -0.13 18.91 17.71
CA PHE A 14 0.28 18.79 16.32
C PHE A 14 -0.63 19.64 15.43
N ALA A 15 -0.11 20.09 14.29
CA ALA A 15 -0.96 20.62 13.23
C ALA A 15 -1.94 19.52 12.79
N ALA A 16 -3.24 19.80 12.88
CA ALA A 16 -4.31 18.87 12.49
C ALA A 16 -4.81 19.21 11.08
N THR A 17 -3.90 19.32 10.11
CA THR A 17 -4.26 19.60 8.72
C THR A 17 -5.18 18.50 8.21
N ARG A 18 -6.32 18.89 7.63
CA ARG A 18 -7.32 17.96 7.10
C ARG A 18 -7.51 18.17 5.62
N LEU A 19 -7.68 17.06 4.92
CA LEU A 19 -8.11 17.03 3.54
C LEU A 19 -9.59 16.68 3.52
N VAL A 20 -10.42 17.53 2.91
CA VAL A 20 -11.88 17.34 2.86
C VAL A 20 -12.25 16.30 1.81
N ASP A 21 -11.67 16.39 0.61
CA ASP A 21 -11.91 15.46 -0.48
C ASP A 21 -10.66 14.61 -0.76
N VAL A 22 -10.56 13.48 -0.06
CA VAL A 22 -9.47 12.51 -0.24
C VAL A 22 -9.52 11.88 -1.63
N THR A 23 -10.70 11.56 -2.15
CA THR A 23 -10.84 10.90 -3.45
C THR A 23 -10.42 11.83 -4.59
N GLY A 24 -10.94 13.06 -4.61
CA GLY A 24 -10.57 14.05 -5.63
C GLY A 24 -9.10 14.40 -5.59
N GLU A 25 -8.49 14.48 -4.41
CA GLU A 25 -7.06 14.74 -4.28
C GLU A 25 -6.20 13.61 -4.85
N VAL A 26 -6.55 12.34 -4.60
CA VAL A 26 -5.84 11.20 -5.20
C VAL A 26 -5.91 11.27 -6.73
N VAL A 27 -7.11 11.52 -7.28
CA VAL A 27 -7.29 11.67 -8.73
C VAL A 27 -6.45 12.83 -9.28
N ARG A 28 -6.42 13.96 -8.57
CA ARG A 28 -5.63 15.14 -8.96
C ARG A 28 -4.13 14.85 -8.96
N GLN A 29 -3.62 14.14 -7.95
CA GLN A 29 -2.19 13.80 -7.89
C GLN A 29 -1.81 12.77 -8.97
N LEU A 30 -2.61 11.72 -9.15
CA LEU A 30 -2.36 10.73 -10.21
C LEU A 30 -2.47 11.35 -11.62
N GLY A 31 -3.40 12.29 -11.82
CA GLY A 31 -3.57 12.99 -13.09
C GLY A 31 -2.34 13.79 -13.54
N ARG A 32 -1.46 14.18 -12.61
CA ARG A 32 -0.20 14.89 -12.92
C ARG A 32 0.88 13.98 -13.53
N LEU A 33 0.76 12.67 -13.35
CA LEU A 33 1.78 11.72 -13.75
C LEU A 33 1.69 11.30 -15.23
N SER A 34 0.65 11.75 -15.95
CA SER A 34 0.40 11.39 -17.35
C SER A 34 0.44 9.87 -17.61
N LEU A 35 -0.11 9.07 -16.68
CA LEU A 35 -0.03 7.60 -16.68
C LEU A 35 -0.59 6.97 -17.97
N GLN A 36 -1.50 7.64 -18.67
CA GLN A 36 -2.03 7.22 -19.96
C GLN A 36 -0.95 7.06 -21.05
N GLN A 37 0.24 7.63 -20.88
CA GLN A 37 1.37 7.46 -21.79
C GLN A 37 2.17 6.17 -21.53
N ARG A 38 1.97 5.53 -20.36
CA ARG A 38 2.74 4.37 -19.89
C ARG A 38 1.88 3.13 -19.70
N VAL A 39 0.67 3.31 -19.18
CA VAL A 39 -0.28 2.22 -18.90
C VAL A 39 -1.18 2.03 -20.10
N ARG A 40 -1.21 0.79 -20.61
CA ARG A 40 -2.06 0.38 -21.73
C ARG A 40 -3.25 -0.44 -21.21
N PRO A 41 -4.39 -0.45 -21.92
CA PRO A 41 -5.51 -1.32 -21.57
C PRO A 41 -5.09 -2.79 -21.46
N GLY A 42 -5.63 -3.49 -20.45
CA GLY A 42 -5.30 -4.88 -20.12
C GLY A 42 -4.01 -5.07 -19.31
N GLN A 43 -3.20 -4.03 -19.12
CA GLN A 43 -2.00 -4.15 -18.28
C GLN A 43 -2.36 -4.23 -16.80
N THR A 44 -1.66 -5.09 -16.10
CA THR A 44 -1.82 -5.31 -14.66
C THR A 44 -1.04 -4.27 -13.85
N VAL A 45 -1.63 -3.82 -12.74
CA VAL A 45 -0.96 -2.85 -11.85
C VAL A 45 -1.03 -3.34 -10.41
N ALA A 46 0.11 -3.67 -9.82
CA ALA A 46 0.21 -4.03 -8.42
C ALA A 46 0.25 -2.75 -7.57
N ILE A 47 -0.81 -2.52 -6.78
CA ILE A 47 -0.91 -1.38 -5.87
C ILE A 47 -0.53 -1.84 -4.47
N THR A 48 0.44 -1.18 -3.85
CA THR A 48 0.94 -1.54 -2.52
C THR A 48 0.01 -1.07 -1.40
N ALA A 49 -0.22 -1.93 -0.40
CA ALA A 49 -0.96 -1.59 0.81
C ALA A 49 -0.16 -1.92 2.09
N GLY A 50 0.09 -0.90 2.91
CA GLY A 50 0.92 -1.02 4.12
C GLY A 50 0.13 -1.01 5.43
N SER A 51 0.85 -1.25 6.53
CA SER A 51 0.33 -1.42 7.89
C SER A 51 0.60 -0.22 8.83
N ARG A 52 0.80 0.99 8.29
CA ARG A 52 1.31 2.17 9.02
C ARG A 52 0.24 3.17 9.49
N GLY A 53 -1.03 2.77 9.53
CA GLY A 53 -2.10 3.61 10.09
C GLY A 53 -2.39 4.90 9.32
N ILE A 54 -2.30 4.87 7.99
CA ILE A 54 -2.67 6.02 7.14
C ILE A 54 -4.17 6.27 7.26
N ALA A 55 -4.55 7.48 7.67
CA ALA A 55 -5.95 7.87 7.73
C ALA A 55 -6.61 7.75 6.34
N ASN A 56 -7.78 7.11 6.29
CA ASN A 56 -8.56 6.90 5.06
C ASN A 56 -7.84 6.06 3.99
N ILE A 57 -6.90 5.19 4.36
CA ILE A 57 -6.15 4.34 3.41
C ILE A 57 -7.05 3.59 2.42
N GLN A 58 -8.17 3.05 2.89
CA GLN A 58 -9.14 2.35 2.05
C GLN A 58 -9.78 3.26 0.99
N ILE A 59 -10.02 4.54 1.32
CA ILE A 59 -10.56 5.54 0.38
C ILE A 59 -9.49 5.91 -0.66
N ILE A 60 -8.25 6.05 -0.22
CA ILE A 60 -7.09 6.35 -1.10
C ILE A 60 -6.90 5.22 -2.11
N LEU A 61 -6.83 3.98 -1.64
CA LEU A 61 -6.67 2.79 -2.48
C LEU A 61 -7.83 2.63 -3.45
N ARG A 62 -9.08 2.77 -3.00
CA ARG A 62 -10.25 2.74 -3.88
C ARG A 62 -10.18 3.79 -4.99
N ALA A 63 -9.75 5.01 -4.66
CA ALA A 63 -9.61 6.09 -5.64
C ALA A 63 -8.51 5.79 -6.68
N ALA A 64 -7.37 5.23 -6.24
CA ALA A 64 -6.29 4.80 -7.11
C ALA A 64 -6.71 3.65 -8.04
N VAL A 65 -7.39 2.63 -7.51
CA VAL A 65 -7.98 1.53 -8.28
C VAL A 65 -8.93 2.06 -9.34
N ALA A 66 -9.88 2.92 -8.96
CA ALA A 66 -10.84 3.49 -9.90
C ALA A 66 -10.15 4.34 -10.98
N PHE A 67 -9.08 5.07 -10.64
CA PHE A 67 -8.29 5.83 -11.61
C PHE A 67 -7.64 4.91 -12.64
N LEU A 68 -6.95 3.86 -12.19
CA LEU A 68 -6.27 2.91 -13.08
C LEU A 68 -7.25 2.13 -13.96
N LYS A 69 -8.40 1.73 -13.41
CA LYS A 69 -9.48 1.10 -14.19
C LYS A 69 -10.01 2.02 -15.30
N ARG A 70 -10.10 3.33 -15.08
CA ARG A 70 -10.46 4.29 -16.14
C ARG A 70 -9.44 4.38 -17.26
N LEU A 71 -8.18 3.99 -17.01
CA LEU A 71 -7.15 3.83 -18.05
C LEU A 71 -7.22 2.47 -18.77
N GLY A 72 -8.18 1.61 -18.40
CA GLY A 72 -8.32 0.26 -18.93
C GLY A 72 -7.38 -0.77 -18.29
N ALA A 73 -6.69 -0.41 -17.20
CA ALA A 73 -5.78 -1.31 -16.50
C ALA A 73 -6.52 -2.32 -15.60
N GLU A 74 -5.81 -3.37 -15.19
CA GLU A 74 -6.28 -4.43 -14.31
C GLU A 74 -5.54 -4.38 -12.95
N PRO A 75 -5.94 -3.47 -12.03
CA PRO A 75 -5.26 -3.32 -10.76
C PRO A 75 -5.56 -4.48 -9.80
N PHE A 76 -4.60 -4.76 -8.93
CA PHE A 76 -4.77 -5.61 -7.76
C PHE A 76 -3.91 -5.09 -6.60
N ILE A 77 -4.32 -5.39 -5.37
CA ILE A 77 -3.60 -4.96 -4.16
C ILE A 77 -2.62 -6.04 -3.73
N VAL A 78 -1.40 -5.63 -3.37
CA VAL A 78 -0.39 -6.47 -2.72
C VAL A 78 -0.03 -5.92 -1.34
N PRO A 79 -0.02 -6.74 -0.28
CA PRO A 79 0.47 -6.31 1.03
C PRO A 79 1.96 -5.97 0.99
N ALA A 80 2.32 -4.76 1.42
CA ALA A 80 3.70 -4.27 1.46
C ALA A 80 4.11 -3.95 2.90
N MET A 81 4.23 -5.00 3.73
CA MET A 81 4.36 -4.83 5.19
C MET A 81 5.42 -5.71 5.87
N GLY A 82 6.16 -6.51 5.11
CA GLY A 82 7.25 -7.34 5.64
C GLY A 82 6.75 -8.34 6.69
N SER A 83 7.34 -8.29 7.90
CA SER A 83 7.04 -9.23 8.99
C SER A 83 5.69 -9.00 9.69
N HIS A 84 4.98 -7.92 9.37
CA HIS A 84 3.65 -7.68 9.93
C HIS A 84 2.67 -8.79 9.53
N GLY A 85 1.66 -9.02 10.36
CA GLY A 85 0.73 -10.15 10.15
C GLY A 85 1.43 -11.51 10.33
N GLY A 86 2.49 -11.58 11.14
CA GLY A 86 3.21 -12.83 11.40
C GLY A 86 4.01 -13.36 10.20
N ALA A 87 4.26 -12.53 9.18
CA ALA A 87 4.93 -12.93 7.94
C ALA A 87 4.23 -14.11 7.22
N THR A 88 2.90 -14.17 7.29
CA THR A 88 2.09 -15.12 6.51
C THR A 88 1.12 -14.39 5.59
N ALA A 89 0.72 -15.05 4.50
CA ALA A 89 -0.24 -14.48 3.56
C ALA A 89 -1.61 -14.24 4.22
N GLU A 90 -2.11 -15.17 5.06
CA GLU A 90 -3.38 -14.94 5.76
C GLU A 90 -3.26 -13.80 6.79
N GLY A 91 -2.16 -13.74 7.54
CA GLY A 91 -2.00 -12.74 8.58
C GLY A 91 -1.83 -11.33 8.01
N GLN A 92 -1.11 -11.16 6.89
CA GLN A 92 -1.04 -9.88 6.19
C GLN A 92 -2.41 -9.46 5.64
N ARG A 93 -3.19 -10.40 5.09
CA ARG A 93 -4.56 -10.13 4.65
C ARG A 93 -5.47 -9.71 5.81
N HIS A 94 -5.37 -10.36 6.96
CA HIS A 94 -6.11 -9.97 8.16
C HIS A 94 -5.76 -8.56 8.64
N VAL A 95 -4.49 -8.15 8.55
CA VAL A 95 -4.08 -6.77 8.86
C VAL A 95 -4.76 -5.78 7.92
N LEU A 96 -4.81 -6.05 6.61
CA LEU A 96 -5.51 -5.19 5.65
C LEU A 96 -7.01 -5.09 5.96
N GLU A 97 -7.66 -6.21 6.23
CA GLU A 97 -9.08 -6.26 6.61
C GLU A 97 -9.36 -5.41 7.85
N SER A 98 -8.48 -5.44 8.85
CA SER A 98 -8.61 -4.62 10.07
C SER A 98 -8.58 -3.11 9.78
N TYR A 99 -8.02 -2.71 8.63
CA TYR A 99 -7.98 -1.31 8.17
C TYR A 99 -9.14 -0.98 7.21
N GLY A 100 -10.10 -1.88 7.05
CA GLY A 100 -11.22 -1.73 6.12
C GLY A 100 -10.82 -1.93 4.66
N ILE A 101 -9.66 -2.52 4.39
CA ILE A 101 -9.18 -2.84 3.03
C ILE A 101 -9.63 -4.26 2.71
N THR A 102 -10.72 -4.37 1.95
CA THR A 102 -11.27 -5.63 1.43
C THR A 102 -11.46 -5.47 -0.07
N GLU A 103 -11.58 -6.59 -0.81
CA GLU A 103 -11.81 -6.53 -2.26
C GLU A 103 -13.07 -5.72 -2.62
N SER A 104 -14.11 -5.82 -1.78
CA SER A 104 -15.35 -5.06 -1.95
C SER A 104 -15.18 -3.56 -1.68
N THR A 105 -14.35 -3.17 -0.70
CA THR A 105 -14.17 -1.75 -0.37
C THR A 105 -13.25 -1.04 -1.36
N VAL A 106 -12.21 -1.72 -1.86
CA VAL A 106 -11.27 -1.13 -2.84
C VAL A 106 -11.66 -1.39 -4.29
N GLY A 107 -12.51 -2.39 -4.54
CA GLY A 107 -13.05 -2.71 -5.84
C GLY A 107 -12.09 -3.49 -6.76
N CYS A 108 -11.09 -4.19 -6.23
CA CYS A 108 -10.20 -5.06 -6.99
C CYS A 108 -9.69 -6.23 -6.14
N PRO A 109 -9.09 -7.28 -6.76
CA PRO A 109 -8.53 -8.40 -6.01
C PRO A 109 -7.44 -7.99 -5.03
N ILE A 110 -7.34 -8.69 -3.90
CA ILE A 110 -6.22 -8.61 -2.96
C ILE A 110 -5.42 -9.91 -3.09
N ARG A 111 -4.16 -9.80 -3.54
CA ARG A 111 -3.27 -10.95 -3.71
C ARG A 111 -2.17 -10.89 -2.67
N SER A 112 -2.21 -11.83 -1.72
CA SER A 112 -1.22 -11.94 -0.64
C SER A 112 -0.39 -13.21 -0.83
N SER A 113 0.93 -13.07 -0.83
CA SER A 113 1.88 -14.18 -0.88
C SER A 113 3.14 -13.81 -0.10
N MET A 114 3.87 -14.81 0.36
CA MET A 114 5.22 -14.63 0.92
C MET A 114 6.32 -14.98 -0.08
N GLU A 115 5.94 -15.41 -1.29
CA GLU A 115 6.90 -15.75 -2.35
C GLU A 115 7.61 -14.50 -2.85
N THR A 116 8.92 -14.62 -3.04
CA THR A 116 9.75 -13.54 -3.55
C THR A 116 10.59 -14.02 -4.72
N VAL A 117 11.05 -13.06 -5.52
CA VAL A 117 12.09 -13.27 -6.53
C VAL A 117 13.37 -12.56 -6.09
N LEU A 118 14.52 -13.18 -6.37
CA LEU A 118 15.83 -12.54 -6.21
C LEU A 118 16.07 -11.64 -7.42
N VAL A 119 16.01 -10.32 -7.26
CA VAL A 119 16.15 -9.38 -8.39
C VAL A 119 17.60 -9.03 -8.67
N CYS A 120 18.42 -8.93 -7.63
CA CYS A 120 19.85 -8.68 -7.75
C CYS A 120 20.57 -9.00 -6.43
N ARG A 121 21.87 -8.74 -6.39
CA ARG A 121 22.65 -8.62 -5.15
C ARG A 121 23.12 -7.18 -4.99
N THR A 122 23.17 -6.69 -3.76
CA THR A 122 23.79 -5.39 -3.46
C THR A 122 25.30 -5.44 -3.76
N ARG A 123 25.97 -4.28 -3.77
CA ARG A 123 27.43 -4.22 -3.98
C ARG A 123 28.20 -4.96 -2.88
N GLU A 124 27.63 -5.03 -1.68
CA GLU A 124 28.13 -5.73 -0.50
C GLU A 124 27.79 -7.23 -0.49
N GLY A 125 27.04 -7.73 -1.50
CA GLY A 125 26.75 -9.14 -1.69
C GLY A 125 25.42 -9.64 -1.12
N PHE A 126 24.60 -8.78 -0.51
CA PHE A 126 23.31 -9.17 0.08
C PHE A 126 22.25 -9.44 -1.00
N PRO A 127 21.43 -10.49 -0.87
CA PRO A 127 20.35 -10.75 -1.80
C PRO A 127 19.24 -9.68 -1.68
N VAL A 128 18.81 -9.13 -2.82
CA VAL A 128 17.65 -8.22 -2.89
C VAL A 128 16.44 -9.03 -3.35
N HIS A 129 15.45 -9.12 -2.49
CA HIS A 129 14.20 -9.82 -2.76
C HIS A 129 13.10 -8.82 -3.12
N PHE A 130 12.22 -9.21 -4.03
CA PHE A 130 11.01 -8.47 -4.38
C PHE A 130 9.79 -9.39 -4.36
N ASP A 131 8.60 -8.87 -4.03
CA ASP A 131 7.36 -9.64 -4.03
C ASP A 131 7.10 -10.25 -5.42
N ARG A 132 6.85 -11.55 -5.48
CA ARG A 132 6.73 -12.26 -6.77
C ARG A 132 5.52 -11.80 -7.58
N LEU A 133 4.40 -11.45 -6.94
CA LEU A 133 3.19 -11.02 -7.62
C LEU A 133 3.38 -9.62 -8.22
N ALA A 134 3.97 -8.70 -7.45
CA ALA A 134 4.28 -7.36 -7.91
C ALA A 134 5.37 -7.37 -8.99
N TYR A 135 6.36 -8.26 -8.90
CA TYR A 135 7.40 -8.41 -9.92
C TYR A 135 6.83 -8.77 -11.30
N HIS A 136 5.80 -9.61 -11.31
CA HIS A 136 5.16 -10.08 -12.54
C HIS A 136 4.04 -9.16 -13.05
N ALA A 137 3.72 -8.07 -12.34
CA ALA A 137 2.82 -7.05 -12.84
C ALA A 137 3.51 -6.21 -13.92
N ASP A 138 2.73 -5.65 -14.85
CA ASP A 138 3.25 -4.71 -15.85
C ASP A 138 3.75 -3.40 -15.19
N HIS A 139 3.10 -2.99 -14.10
CA HIS A 139 3.44 -1.79 -13.33
C HIS A 139 3.25 -1.98 -11.83
N VAL A 140 3.97 -1.20 -11.02
CA VAL A 140 3.81 -1.12 -9.56
C VAL A 140 3.48 0.31 -9.15
N LEU A 141 2.51 0.49 -8.26
CA LEU A 141 2.07 1.76 -7.69
C LEU A 141 2.18 1.80 -6.16
#